data_AF-A0A2T2UDB4-F1
#
_entry.id   AF-A0A2T2UDB4-F1
#
_cell.length_a   1.000
_cell.length_b   1.000
_cell.length_c   1.000
_cell.angle_alpha   90.00
_cell.angle_beta   90.00
_cell.angle_gamma   90.00
#
_symmetry.space_group_name_H-M   'P 1'
#
loop_
_entity.id
_entity.type
_entity.pdbx_description
1 polymer ?
#
loop_
_entity_poly.entity_id
_entity_poly.type
_entity_poly.pdbx_seq_one_letter_code
_entity_poly.pdbx_strand_id
1 'polypeptide(L)'
;VLDELYTGSINDKTVPTSGISAQQSTYGDIASGVNLSALTDDAPLAQSQNLESTDSPDPESQVTTDELLSFYFEQAGADDITRTENGVVLSQFAEKMLLGTPIYERGAAILSDFANGNVSSNRAEQWDAAFGYFGFPRTLESFLDYSGGEEGLASTPAQDIDGNGSVDLTSEYVYTWAAYAIERSATAENNGNANDFARRAFDALVQGREDIENGEDPSDHAQTALDAWEATVAVNVIHYINSMEGELSTLDDSKTVQEGDIDEGAWGEAKAFAWNLQFYNSELSDTQLNDLLENVGNDPPYGEMTVSEYESDLADATQILADAYGFNASNVEAW
;
A
#
# COMPACT_ATOMS: atom_id res chain seq x y z
N VAL A 1 -1.37 -25.44 -11.43
CA VAL A 1 -1.01 -25.61 -12.85
C VAL A 1 -0.06 -24.48 -13.11
N LEU A 2 1.24 -24.76 -13.24
CA LEU A 2 2.22 -23.75 -13.61
C LEU A 2 1.88 -23.36 -15.05
N ASP A 3 1.37 -22.14 -15.23
CA ASP A 3 1.21 -21.59 -16.57
C ASP A 3 2.57 -21.64 -17.26
N GLU A 4 2.60 -22.09 -18.53
CA GLU A 4 3.83 -22.07 -19.32
C GLU A 4 4.45 -20.67 -19.22
N LEU A 5 5.74 -20.60 -18.86
CA LEU A 5 6.51 -19.35 -18.84
C LEU A 5 6.24 -18.58 -20.13
N TYR A 6 5.61 -17.42 -20.01
CA TYR A 6 5.21 -16.61 -21.16
C TYR A 6 6.44 -16.18 -21.96
N THR A 7 6.58 -16.68 -23.19
CA THR A 7 7.74 -16.40 -24.07
C THR A 7 7.47 -15.32 -25.13
N GLY A 8 6.31 -14.66 -25.07
CA GLY A 8 5.95 -13.56 -25.99
C GLY A 8 6.54 -12.21 -25.55
N SER A 9 6.29 -11.17 -26.35
CA SER A 9 6.54 -9.80 -25.89
C SER A 9 5.49 -9.45 -24.85
N ILE A 10 5.86 -8.79 -23.74
CA ILE A 10 4.89 -8.36 -22.73
C ILE A 10 3.72 -7.59 -23.36
N ASN A 11 3.97 -6.82 -24.42
CA ASN A 11 2.96 -6.05 -25.14
C ASN A 11 1.81 -6.89 -25.71
N ASP A 12 2.04 -8.16 -26.05
CA ASP A 12 1.01 -9.04 -26.62
C ASP A 12 0.25 -9.81 -25.54
N LYS A 13 0.67 -9.69 -24.27
CA LYS A 13 0.02 -10.39 -23.16
C LYS A 13 -1.28 -9.66 -22.81
N THR A 14 -2.36 -10.44 -22.70
CA THR A 14 -3.68 -9.92 -22.33
C THR A 14 -3.64 -9.38 -20.91
N VAL A 15 -4.25 -8.21 -20.71
CA VAL A 15 -4.47 -7.67 -19.36
C VAL A 15 -5.51 -8.56 -18.68
N PRO A 16 -5.20 -9.19 -17.54
CA PRO A 16 -6.17 -10.01 -16.84
C PRO A 16 -7.34 -9.14 -16.39
N THR A 17 -8.56 -9.52 -16.79
CA THR A 17 -9.78 -8.82 -16.41
C THR A 17 -10.77 -9.84 -15.85
N SER A 18 -11.32 -9.56 -14.67
CA SER A 18 -12.32 -10.44 -14.03
C SER A 18 -13.72 -10.02 -14.48
N GLY A 19 -14.41 -10.89 -15.21
CA GLY A 19 -15.85 -10.78 -15.48
C GLY A 19 -16.31 -9.75 -16.52
N ILE A 20 -15.49 -8.76 -16.88
CA ILE A 20 -15.79 -7.75 -17.91
C ILE A 20 -14.56 -7.46 -18.77
N SER A 21 -14.74 -7.23 -20.08
CA SER A 21 -13.62 -6.90 -20.97
C SER A 21 -13.06 -5.50 -20.67
N ALA A 22 -11.74 -5.33 -20.70
CA ALA A 22 -11.12 -4.00 -20.66
C ALA A 22 -10.95 -3.41 -22.07
N GLN A 23 -11.06 -2.08 -22.16
CA GLN A 23 -10.73 -1.31 -23.37
C GLN A 23 -9.24 -1.43 -23.71
N GLN A 24 -8.37 -1.39 -22.69
CA GLN A 24 -6.96 -1.76 -22.81
C GLN A 24 -6.82 -3.27 -22.63
N SER A 25 -6.80 -3.99 -23.75
CA SER A 25 -6.91 -5.44 -23.79
C SER A 25 -5.57 -6.16 -23.67
N THR A 26 -4.48 -5.48 -23.97
CA THR A 26 -3.10 -5.98 -23.90
C THR A 26 -2.20 -4.98 -23.18
N TYR A 27 -1.06 -5.42 -22.63
CA TYR A 27 -0.12 -4.47 -22.04
C TYR A 27 0.46 -3.48 -23.07
N GLY A 28 0.40 -3.79 -24.37
CA GLY A 28 0.75 -2.85 -25.44
C GLY A 28 -0.23 -1.68 -25.59
N ASP A 29 -1.45 -1.81 -25.07
CA ASP A 29 -2.45 -0.73 -25.01
C ASP A 29 -2.19 0.23 -23.83
N ILE A 30 -1.28 -0.14 -22.91
CA ILE A 30 -0.88 0.64 -21.73
C ILE A 30 0.47 1.32 -22.03
N ALA A 31 0.76 2.43 -21.36
CA ALA A 31 2.05 3.11 -21.49
C ALA A 31 3.22 2.15 -21.26
N SER A 32 4.07 2.01 -22.29
CA SER A 32 5.25 1.13 -22.26
C SER A 32 6.54 1.88 -21.90
N GLY A 33 7.59 1.15 -21.55
CA GLY A 33 8.91 1.72 -21.29
C GLY A 33 9.06 2.31 -19.89
N VAL A 34 8.20 1.92 -18.95
CA VAL A 34 8.35 2.23 -17.53
C VAL A 34 9.59 1.51 -17.00
N ASN A 35 10.54 2.28 -16.49
CA ASN A 35 11.69 1.73 -15.78
C ASN A 35 11.42 1.78 -14.27
N LEU A 36 11.06 0.64 -13.67
CA LEU A 36 10.70 0.57 -12.25
C LEU A 36 11.84 1.02 -11.33
N SER A 37 13.09 0.70 -11.66
CA SER A 37 14.24 1.13 -10.86
C SER A 37 14.49 2.64 -10.90
N ALA A 38 13.96 3.34 -11.91
CA ALA A 38 13.98 4.80 -11.94
C ALA A 38 12.82 5.42 -11.16
N LEU A 39 11.86 4.60 -10.70
CA LEU A 39 10.74 5.03 -9.88
C LEU A 39 10.95 4.76 -8.40
N THR A 40 11.93 3.93 -8.02
CA THR A 40 12.35 3.75 -6.62
C THR A 40 13.25 4.90 -6.14
N ASP A 41 13.38 5.01 -4.81
CA ASP A 41 14.28 5.89 -4.08
C ASP A 41 15.53 5.08 -3.71
N ASP A 42 16.69 5.73 -3.75
CA ASP A 42 17.99 5.18 -3.37
C ASP A 42 18.26 5.32 -1.86
N ALA A 43 17.32 5.89 -1.09
CA ALA A 43 17.39 5.97 0.35
C ALA A 43 17.40 4.55 0.95
N PRO A 44 18.37 4.23 1.82
CA PRO A 44 18.41 2.93 2.47
C PRO A 44 17.18 2.72 3.35
N LEU A 45 16.61 1.51 3.33
CA LEU A 45 15.48 1.13 4.16
C LEU A 45 15.93 1.06 5.64
N ALA A 46 15.16 1.68 6.51
CA ALA A 46 15.37 1.67 7.95
C ALA A 46 15.29 0.23 8.47
N GLN A 47 16.20 -0.15 9.36
CA GLN A 47 16.30 -1.49 9.95
C GLN A 47 16.58 -2.65 8.97
N SER A 48 16.75 -2.41 7.67
CA SER A 48 16.96 -3.49 6.70
C SER A 48 18.29 -4.23 6.89
N GLN A 49 19.25 -3.64 7.61
CA GLN A 49 20.51 -4.29 7.98
C GLN A 49 20.34 -5.48 8.94
N ASN A 50 19.17 -5.59 9.56
CA ASN A 50 18.84 -6.68 10.48
C ASN A 50 18.14 -7.85 9.76
N LEU A 51 17.83 -7.73 8.47
CA LEU A 51 17.29 -8.82 7.67
C LEU A 51 18.32 -9.95 7.56
N GLU A 52 17.82 -11.19 7.59
CA GLU A 52 18.68 -12.37 7.44
C GLU A 52 19.19 -12.51 6.00
N SER A 53 20.21 -13.37 5.81
CA SER A 53 20.79 -13.63 4.49
C SER A 53 19.81 -14.24 3.49
N THR A 54 18.68 -14.81 3.95
CA THR A 54 17.64 -15.32 3.07
C THR A 54 16.68 -14.24 2.58
N ASP A 55 16.64 -13.08 3.24
CA ASP A 55 15.71 -11.99 2.95
C ASP A 55 16.39 -10.71 2.45
N SER A 56 17.72 -10.66 2.45
CA SER A 56 18.50 -9.49 2.01
C SER A 56 19.64 -9.87 1.07
N PRO A 57 19.89 -9.07 0.02
CA PRO A 57 21.07 -9.25 -0.83
C PRO A 57 22.39 -8.86 -0.14
N ASP A 58 22.35 -8.09 0.95
CA ASP A 58 23.52 -7.65 1.72
C ASP A 58 23.18 -7.59 3.23
N PRO A 59 23.10 -8.74 3.92
CA PRO A 59 22.82 -8.76 5.37
C PRO A 59 23.90 -8.01 6.15
N GLU A 60 23.54 -7.43 7.29
CA GLU A 60 24.37 -6.51 8.10
C GLU A 60 24.60 -5.11 7.48
N SER A 61 24.11 -4.87 6.26
CA SER A 61 24.10 -3.56 5.59
C SER A 61 22.67 -3.10 5.31
N GLN A 62 22.44 -1.78 5.34
CA GLN A 62 21.18 -1.26 4.82
C GLN A 62 21.13 -1.39 3.30
N VAL A 63 19.96 -1.71 2.77
CA VAL A 63 19.69 -1.90 1.35
C VAL A 63 18.58 -0.96 0.90
N THR A 64 18.55 -0.61 -0.38
CA THR A 64 17.49 0.20 -0.96
C THR A 64 16.29 -0.66 -1.38
N THR A 65 15.19 0.00 -1.75
CA THR A 65 14.03 -0.71 -2.32
C THR A 65 14.37 -1.39 -3.64
N ASP A 66 15.21 -0.77 -4.50
CA ASP A 66 15.62 -1.36 -5.77
C ASP A 66 16.46 -2.64 -5.58
N GLU A 67 17.40 -2.60 -4.62
CA GLU A 67 18.24 -3.75 -4.28
C GLU A 67 17.39 -4.91 -3.73
N LEU A 68 16.46 -4.63 -2.82
CA LEU A 68 15.61 -5.63 -2.21
C LEU A 68 14.59 -6.23 -3.21
N LEU A 69 13.94 -5.40 -4.02
CA LEU A 69 13.03 -5.86 -5.08
C LEU A 69 13.76 -6.70 -6.13
N SER A 70 14.97 -6.26 -6.54
CA SER A 70 15.80 -7.03 -7.48
C SER A 70 16.15 -8.40 -6.93
N PHE A 71 16.52 -8.46 -5.64
CA PHE A 71 16.78 -9.71 -4.94
C PHE A 71 15.54 -10.62 -4.94
N TYR A 72 14.37 -10.12 -4.52
CA TYR A 72 13.14 -10.93 -4.47
C TYR A 72 12.63 -11.37 -5.84
N PHE A 73 12.80 -10.56 -6.89
CA PHE A 73 12.48 -10.99 -8.25
C PHE A 73 13.43 -12.07 -8.77
N GLU A 74 14.71 -12.03 -8.41
CA GLU A 74 15.65 -13.10 -8.73
C GLU A 74 15.28 -14.39 -8.00
N GLN A 75 15.01 -14.32 -6.69
CA GLN A 75 14.55 -15.46 -5.89
C GLN A 75 13.26 -16.08 -6.44
N ALA A 76 12.24 -15.26 -6.74
CA ALA A 76 10.98 -15.75 -7.28
C ALA A 76 11.07 -16.25 -8.72
N GLY A 77 11.92 -15.63 -9.53
CA GLY A 77 12.03 -15.93 -10.96
C GLY A 77 13.02 -17.05 -11.28
N ALA A 78 14.29 -16.85 -10.94
CA ALA A 78 15.37 -17.76 -11.31
C ALA A 78 15.41 -18.98 -10.38
N ASP A 79 15.15 -18.77 -9.09
CA ASP A 79 15.27 -19.81 -8.07
C ASP A 79 13.93 -20.51 -7.75
N ASP A 80 12.80 -20.03 -8.32
CA ASP A 80 11.44 -20.56 -8.13
C ASP A 80 11.03 -20.61 -6.64
N ILE A 81 11.49 -19.63 -5.86
CA ILE A 81 11.21 -19.49 -4.44
C ILE A 81 9.98 -18.60 -4.27
N THR A 82 8.98 -19.08 -3.54
CA THR A 82 7.77 -18.29 -3.24
C THR A 82 7.74 -17.77 -1.81
N ARG A 83 8.54 -18.39 -0.94
CA ARG A 83 8.66 -18.10 0.50
C ARG A 83 10.09 -18.41 0.94
N THR A 84 10.69 -17.54 1.76
CA THR A 84 12.02 -17.77 2.35
C THR A 84 11.97 -18.77 3.50
N GLU A 85 13.13 -19.25 3.97
CA GLU A 85 13.20 -20.31 4.99
C GLU A 85 12.61 -19.89 6.36
N ASN A 86 12.65 -18.60 6.68
CA ASN A 86 12.08 -18.00 7.89
C ASN A 86 10.67 -17.43 7.68
N GLY A 87 10.08 -17.57 6.49
CA GLY A 87 8.64 -17.35 6.29
C GLY A 87 8.25 -16.10 5.51
N VAL A 88 9.18 -15.32 4.96
CA VAL A 88 8.83 -14.14 4.13
C VAL A 88 8.19 -14.59 2.82
N VAL A 89 6.93 -14.21 2.60
CA VAL A 89 6.20 -14.49 1.36
C VAL A 89 6.57 -13.45 0.30
N LEU A 90 7.45 -13.84 -0.63
CA LEU A 90 8.11 -12.92 -1.57
C LEU A 90 7.13 -12.13 -2.43
N SER A 91 6.05 -12.76 -2.89
CA SER A 91 5.06 -12.09 -3.74
C SER A 91 4.31 -10.98 -3.00
N GLN A 92 3.93 -11.24 -1.74
CA GLN A 92 3.20 -10.25 -0.94
C GLN A 92 4.13 -9.07 -0.63
N PHE A 93 5.35 -9.38 -0.23
CA PHE A 93 6.34 -8.37 0.08
C PHE A 93 6.68 -7.49 -1.12
N ALA A 94 7.03 -8.10 -2.26
CA ALA A 94 7.43 -7.37 -3.46
C ALA A 94 6.28 -6.51 -4.01
N GLU A 95 5.05 -7.01 -3.99
CA GLU A 95 3.88 -6.23 -4.41
C GLU A 95 3.71 -4.97 -3.55
N LYS A 96 3.77 -5.10 -2.21
CA LYS A 96 3.56 -3.95 -1.31
C LYS A 96 4.71 -2.95 -1.32
N MET A 97 5.93 -3.41 -1.56
CA MET A 97 7.07 -2.53 -1.83
C MET A 97 6.92 -1.75 -3.15
N LEU A 98 6.35 -2.37 -4.19
CA LEU A 98 6.01 -1.66 -5.44
C LEU A 98 4.91 -0.62 -5.23
N LEU A 99 3.99 -0.82 -4.28
CA LEU A 99 3.02 0.21 -3.88
C LEU A 99 3.69 1.38 -3.14
N GLY A 100 4.78 1.11 -2.43
CA GLY A 100 5.56 2.10 -1.71
C GLY A 100 6.27 3.09 -2.61
N THR A 101 7.54 2.83 -2.89
CA THR A 101 8.41 3.82 -3.53
C THR A 101 7.97 4.16 -4.96
N PRO A 102 7.70 3.18 -5.85
CA PRO A 102 7.31 3.51 -7.23
C PRO A 102 5.97 4.24 -7.38
N ILE A 103 5.07 4.15 -6.38
CA ILE A 103 3.69 4.66 -6.49
C ILE A 103 3.41 5.69 -5.39
N TYR A 104 3.41 5.29 -4.12
CA TYR A 104 3.13 6.18 -2.99
C TYR A 104 4.14 7.31 -2.89
N GLU A 105 5.45 7.04 -2.82
CA GLU A 105 6.47 8.10 -2.71
C GLU A 105 6.35 9.10 -3.86
N ARG A 106 6.22 8.62 -5.10
CA ARG A 106 6.11 9.49 -6.28
C ARG A 106 4.85 10.37 -6.25
N GLY A 107 3.69 9.79 -5.93
CA GLY A 107 2.45 10.54 -5.79
C GLY A 107 2.51 11.55 -4.64
N ALA A 108 3.00 11.11 -3.48
CA ALA A 108 3.14 11.91 -2.27
C ALA A 108 4.12 13.08 -2.45
N ALA A 109 5.26 12.85 -3.13
CA ALA A 109 6.24 13.89 -3.44
C ALA A 109 5.64 14.99 -4.31
N ILE A 110 4.84 14.63 -5.32
CA ILE A 110 4.14 15.61 -6.16
C ILE A 110 3.17 16.45 -5.32
N LEU A 111 2.33 15.80 -4.52
CA LEU A 111 1.37 16.51 -3.64
C LEU A 111 2.10 17.40 -2.63
N SER A 112 3.21 16.94 -2.06
CA SER A 112 4.06 17.71 -1.15
C SER A 112 4.63 18.96 -1.84
N ASP A 113 5.08 18.84 -3.09
CA ASP A 113 5.56 19.99 -3.85
C ASP A 113 4.44 21.01 -4.11
N PHE A 114 3.21 20.57 -4.36
CA PHE A 114 2.05 21.47 -4.47
C PHE A 114 1.71 22.13 -3.13
N ALA A 115 1.65 21.36 -2.04
CA ALA A 115 1.36 21.87 -0.70
C ALA A 115 2.37 22.94 -0.27
N ASN A 116 3.65 22.76 -0.64
CA ASN A 116 4.73 23.69 -0.34
C ASN A 116 4.88 24.84 -1.37
N GLY A 117 4.07 24.87 -2.44
CA GLY A 117 4.15 25.90 -3.47
C GLY A 117 5.40 25.81 -4.37
N ASN A 118 6.02 24.64 -4.45
CA ASN A 118 7.26 24.38 -5.21
C ASN A 118 7.01 24.10 -6.71
N VAL A 119 5.76 23.94 -7.14
CA VAL A 119 5.40 23.64 -8.53
C VAL A 119 5.20 24.89 -9.38
N SER A 120 6.11 25.14 -10.32
CA SER A 120 6.14 26.36 -11.15
C SER A 120 5.75 26.18 -12.63
N SER A 121 5.64 24.94 -13.14
CA SER A 121 5.27 24.64 -14.52
C SER A 121 4.55 23.28 -14.62
N ASN A 122 3.86 23.03 -15.75
CA ASN A 122 3.13 21.78 -16.02
C ASN A 122 2.21 21.33 -14.87
N ARG A 123 1.59 22.30 -14.16
CA ARG A 123 0.81 22.04 -12.94
C ARG A 123 -0.29 21.00 -13.17
N ALA A 124 -1.08 21.15 -14.23
CA ALA A 124 -2.15 20.20 -14.54
C ALA A 124 -1.61 18.77 -14.77
N GLU A 125 -0.54 18.62 -15.56
CA GLU A 125 0.06 17.31 -15.84
C GLU A 125 0.60 16.62 -14.58
N GLN A 126 1.30 17.37 -13.73
CA GLN A 126 1.81 16.82 -12.46
C GLN A 126 0.68 16.46 -11.51
N TRP A 127 -0.36 17.29 -11.43
CA TRP A 127 -1.54 17.00 -10.62
C TRP A 127 -2.29 15.77 -11.10
N ASP A 128 -2.48 15.64 -12.41
CA ASP A 128 -3.11 14.48 -13.04
C ASP A 128 -2.27 13.21 -12.79
N ALA A 129 -0.94 13.33 -12.73
CA ALA A 129 -0.06 12.22 -12.34
C ALA A 129 -0.24 11.81 -10.87
N ALA A 130 -0.32 12.76 -9.93
CA ALA A 130 -0.61 12.47 -8.52
C ALA A 130 -1.97 11.78 -8.34
N PHE A 131 -3.00 12.24 -9.06
CA PHE A 131 -4.31 11.59 -9.11
C PHE A 131 -4.19 10.14 -9.60
N GLY A 132 -3.45 9.92 -10.68
CA GLY A 132 -3.21 8.59 -11.25
C GLY A 132 -2.43 7.66 -10.32
N TYR A 133 -1.42 8.16 -9.60
CA TYR A 133 -0.69 7.37 -8.61
C TYR A 133 -1.56 6.95 -7.43
N PHE A 134 -2.50 7.80 -6.98
CA PHE A 134 -3.47 7.41 -5.94
C PHE A 134 -4.39 6.30 -6.46
N GLY A 135 -4.79 6.40 -7.72
CA GLY A 135 -5.45 5.30 -8.41
C GLY A 135 -6.98 5.32 -8.33
N PHE A 136 -7.57 6.49 -8.10
CA PHE A 136 -9.02 6.66 -8.18
C PHE A 136 -9.53 6.55 -9.64
N PRO A 137 -10.76 6.06 -9.84
CA PRO A 137 -11.49 6.26 -11.09
C PRO A 137 -11.91 7.73 -11.22
N ARG A 138 -12.49 8.14 -12.37
CA ARG A 138 -12.97 9.53 -12.55
C ARG A 138 -14.20 9.87 -11.70
N THR A 139 -14.90 8.87 -11.18
CA THR A 139 -16.06 9.04 -10.31
C THR A 139 -15.97 8.07 -9.15
N LEU A 140 -15.95 8.57 -7.91
CA LEU A 140 -15.83 7.71 -6.74
C LEU A 140 -17.14 7.02 -6.35
N GLU A 141 -18.26 7.74 -6.30
CA GLU A 141 -19.51 7.26 -5.67
C GLU A 141 -20.07 5.96 -6.28
N SER A 142 -19.85 5.69 -7.56
CA SER A 142 -20.28 4.43 -8.18
C SER A 142 -19.56 3.20 -7.60
N PHE A 143 -18.38 3.40 -7.05
CA PHE A 143 -17.53 2.35 -6.50
C PHE A 143 -17.66 2.18 -4.98
N LEU A 144 -18.41 3.06 -4.30
CA LEU A 144 -18.61 2.99 -2.85
C LEU A 144 -19.91 2.27 -2.49
N ASP A 145 -19.81 1.28 -1.62
CA ASP A 145 -20.93 0.74 -0.83
C ASP A 145 -20.43 0.32 0.55
N TYR A 146 -20.24 1.29 1.44
CA TYR A 146 -19.74 1.03 2.79
C TYR A 146 -20.63 0.09 3.59
N SER A 147 -21.93 0.03 3.31
CA SER A 147 -22.88 -0.74 4.12
C SER A 147 -23.18 -2.15 3.61
N GLY A 148 -22.97 -2.39 2.31
CA GLY A 148 -23.40 -3.61 1.63
C GLY A 148 -22.40 -4.18 0.62
N GLY A 149 -21.29 -3.48 0.39
CA GLY A 149 -20.23 -3.87 -0.51
C GLY A 149 -19.22 -4.85 0.11
N GLU A 150 -18.34 -5.38 -0.74
CA GLU A 150 -17.20 -6.18 -0.29
C GLU A 150 -16.15 -5.23 0.29
N GLU A 151 -16.01 -5.25 1.62
CA GLU A 151 -15.17 -4.32 2.39
C GLU A 151 -15.46 -2.84 2.12
N GLY A 152 -16.63 -2.51 1.56
CA GLY A 152 -16.99 -1.13 1.22
C GLY A 152 -16.91 -0.77 -0.26
N LEU A 153 -16.39 -1.67 -1.10
CA LEU A 153 -16.48 -1.56 -2.56
C LEU A 153 -17.84 -2.06 -3.05
N ALA A 154 -18.49 -1.31 -3.93
CA ALA A 154 -19.86 -1.58 -4.39
C ALA A 154 -20.08 -2.93 -5.09
N SER A 155 -19.03 -3.55 -5.63
CA SER A 155 -19.06 -4.94 -6.11
C SER A 155 -17.69 -5.47 -6.49
N THR A 156 -16.97 -4.68 -7.29
CA THR A 156 -15.69 -5.02 -7.91
C THR A 156 -14.92 -3.72 -8.12
N PRO A 157 -13.58 -3.77 -8.18
CA PRO A 157 -12.77 -2.59 -8.54
C PRO A 157 -13.03 -2.05 -9.95
N ALA A 158 -13.72 -2.81 -10.81
CA ALA A 158 -13.98 -2.50 -12.21
C ALA A 158 -15.48 -2.36 -12.47
N GLN A 159 -15.93 -1.25 -13.05
CA GLN A 159 -17.34 -1.02 -13.41
C GLN A 159 -17.49 -0.28 -14.73
N ASP A 160 -18.32 -0.78 -15.64
CA ASP A 160 -18.68 -0.09 -16.89
C ASP A 160 -19.69 1.04 -16.59
N ILE A 161 -19.17 2.24 -16.34
CA ILE A 161 -19.94 3.41 -15.91
C ILE A 161 -20.67 4.04 -17.10
N ASP A 162 -20.06 4.04 -18.28
CA ASP A 162 -20.65 4.61 -19.49
C ASP A 162 -21.61 3.67 -20.25
N GLY A 163 -21.59 2.37 -19.90
CA GLY A 163 -22.48 1.34 -20.43
C GLY A 163 -22.10 0.85 -21.82
N ASN A 164 -20.83 0.99 -22.23
CA ASN A 164 -20.36 0.60 -23.55
C ASN A 164 -20.03 -0.90 -23.69
N GLY A 165 -20.10 -1.66 -22.59
CA GLY A 165 -19.82 -3.09 -22.51
C GLY A 165 -18.37 -3.43 -22.18
N SER A 166 -17.54 -2.46 -21.82
CA SER A 166 -16.13 -2.67 -21.45
C SER A 166 -15.62 -1.60 -20.47
N VAL A 167 -14.73 -1.99 -19.57
CA VAL A 167 -14.13 -1.09 -18.58
C VAL A 167 -12.94 -0.35 -19.19
N ASP A 168 -12.93 0.98 -19.10
CA ASP A 168 -11.73 1.80 -19.31
C ASP A 168 -10.86 1.81 -18.05
N LEU A 169 -9.69 1.18 -18.10
CA LEU A 169 -8.78 1.11 -16.96
C LEU A 169 -8.30 2.50 -16.51
N THR A 170 -8.43 3.54 -17.35
CA THR A 170 -8.02 4.91 -17.01
C THR A 170 -9.12 5.75 -16.35
N SER A 171 -10.36 5.25 -16.28
CA SER A 171 -11.48 6.03 -15.74
C SER A 171 -12.52 5.26 -14.95
N GLU A 172 -12.54 3.94 -15.09
CA GLU A 172 -13.59 3.02 -14.62
C GLU A 172 -13.04 1.88 -13.75
N TYR A 173 -11.82 2.06 -13.25
CA TYR A 173 -11.12 1.10 -12.39
C TYR A 173 -10.58 1.78 -11.14
N VAL A 174 -10.74 1.12 -9.99
CA VAL A 174 -10.16 1.48 -8.70
C VAL A 174 -8.86 0.70 -8.52
N TYR A 175 -7.73 1.40 -8.45
CA TYR A 175 -6.44 0.79 -8.19
C TYR A 175 -6.13 0.72 -6.69
N THR A 176 -5.06 0.01 -6.36
CA THR A 176 -4.81 -0.54 -5.02
C THR A 176 -4.85 0.48 -3.88
N TRP A 177 -4.21 1.64 -4.01
CA TRP A 177 -4.26 2.66 -2.95
C TRP A 177 -5.65 3.25 -2.74
N ALA A 178 -6.39 3.51 -3.82
CA ALA A 178 -7.79 3.92 -3.75
C ALA A 178 -8.67 2.82 -3.14
N ALA A 179 -8.45 1.55 -3.47
CA ALA A 179 -9.17 0.42 -2.87
C ALA A 179 -8.93 0.35 -1.36
N TYR A 180 -7.67 0.38 -0.92
CA TYR A 180 -7.34 0.41 0.50
C TYR A 180 -7.95 1.61 1.23
N ALA A 181 -7.93 2.80 0.64
CA ALA A 181 -8.57 3.96 1.24
C ALA A 181 -10.08 3.73 1.42
N ILE A 182 -10.74 3.15 0.41
CA ILE A 182 -12.18 2.82 0.44
C ILE A 182 -12.47 1.81 1.54
N GLU A 183 -11.68 0.75 1.62
CA GLU A 183 -11.87 -0.35 2.57
C GLU A 183 -11.75 0.12 4.02
N ARG A 184 -10.66 0.84 4.32
CA ARG A 184 -10.42 1.36 5.68
C ARG A 184 -11.41 2.45 6.06
N SER A 185 -11.88 3.24 5.10
CA SER A 185 -12.97 4.20 5.32
C SER A 185 -14.28 3.48 5.67
N ALA A 186 -14.62 2.41 4.95
CA ALA A 186 -15.83 1.64 5.20
C ALA A 186 -15.86 1.02 6.60
N THR A 187 -14.73 0.46 7.04
CA THR A 187 -14.60 -0.08 8.40
C THR A 187 -14.86 0.98 9.46
N ALA A 188 -14.27 2.18 9.32
CA ALA A 188 -14.47 3.28 10.28
C ALA A 188 -15.92 3.80 10.30
N GLU A 189 -16.53 3.94 9.12
CA GLU A 189 -17.94 4.35 8.96
C GLU A 189 -18.89 3.35 9.64
N ASN A 190 -18.68 2.05 9.41
CA ASN A 190 -19.50 0.99 9.99
C ASN A 190 -19.28 0.82 11.50
N ASN A 191 -18.15 1.29 12.02
CA ASN A 191 -17.83 1.29 13.44
C ASN A 191 -18.40 2.50 14.20
N GLY A 192 -19.13 3.39 13.53
CA GLY A 192 -19.82 4.53 14.14
C GLY A 192 -18.91 5.71 14.52
N ASN A 193 -17.62 5.65 14.15
CA ASN A 193 -16.66 6.74 14.28
C ASN A 193 -16.08 7.05 12.89
N ALA A 194 -16.93 7.63 12.03
CA ALA A 194 -16.62 8.03 10.66
C ALA A 194 -15.21 8.61 10.48
N ASN A 195 -14.45 8.02 9.57
CA ASN A 195 -13.15 8.51 9.12
C ASN A 195 -12.94 8.15 7.65
N ASP A 196 -13.58 8.91 6.78
CA ASP A 196 -13.59 8.66 5.34
C ASP A 196 -12.34 9.24 4.67
N PHE A 197 -11.27 8.44 4.59
CA PHE A 197 -10.03 8.79 3.90
C PHE A 197 -10.24 8.87 2.39
N ALA A 198 -11.06 7.98 1.83
CA ALA A 198 -11.26 7.85 0.39
C ALA A 198 -11.93 9.10 -0.20
N ARG A 199 -13.06 9.53 0.36
CA ARG A 199 -13.73 10.76 -0.10
C ARG A 199 -12.87 11.99 0.18
N ARG A 200 -12.22 12.08 1.34
CA ARG A 200 -11.31 13.21 1.65
C ARG A 200 -10.21 13.35 0.59
N ALA A 201 -9.54 12.26 0.25
CA ALA A 201 -8.51 12.27 -0.78
C ALA A 201 -9.07 12.61 -2.16
N PHE A 202 -10.13 11.92 -2.59
CA PHE A 202 -10.74 12.11 -3.89
C PHE A 202 -11.26 13.54 -4.10
N ASP A 203 -12.04 14.06 -3.14
CA ASP A 203 -12.61 15.40 -3.22
C ASP A 203 -11.52 16.47 -3.26
N ALA A 204 -10.44 16.29 -2.49
CA ALA A 204 -9.31 17.21 -2.50
C ALA A 204 -8.55 17.16 -3.84
N LEU A 205 -8.30 15.96 -4.38
CA LEU A 205 -7.66 15.80 -5.68
C LEU A 205 -8.50 16.41 -6.81
N VAL A 206 -9.83 16.27 -6.79
CA VAL A 206 -10.73 16.88 -7.78
C VAL A 206 -10.75 18.40 -7.63
N GLN A 207 -10.97 18.92 -6.43
CA GLN A 207 -11.05 20.36 -6.18
C GLN A 207 -9.72 21.08 -6.46
N GLY A 208 -8.58 20.52 -6.07
CA GLY A 208 -7.29 21.12 -6.40
C GLY A 208 -6.98 21.11 -7.89
N ARG A 209 -7.54 20.15 -8.66
CA ARG A 209 -7.45 20.18 -10.12
C ARG A 209 -8.31 21.31 -10.73
N GLU A 210 -9.45 21.60 -10.13
CA GLU A 210 -10.30 22.75 -10.48
C GLU A 210 -9.60 24.08 -10.15
N ASP A 211 -8.95 24.19 -8.99
CA ASP A 211 -8.16 25.38 -8.62
C ASP A 211 -7.09 25.67 -9.67
N ILE A 212 -6.34 24.64 -10.11
CA ILE A 212 -5.32 24.79 -11.15
C ILE A 212 -5.93 25.32 -12.46
N GLU A 213 -7.12 24.85 -12.84
CA GLU A 213 -7.81 25.30 -14.05
C GLU A 213 -8.28 26.75 -13.95
N ASN A 214 -8.75 27.14 -12.77
CA ASN A 214 -9.19 28.50 -12.48
C ASN A 214 -8.03 29.49 -12.25
N GLY A 215 -6.80 29.00 -12.14
CA GLY A 215 -5.63 29.80 -11.81
C GLY A 215 -5.53 30.17 -10.33
N GLU A 216 -6.16 29.37 -9.48
CA GLU A 216 -6.17 29.45 -8.02
C GLU A 216 -5.08 28.55 -7.40
N ASP A 217 -4.92 28.64 -6.09
CA ASP A 217 -3.85 27.97 -5.34
C ASP A 217 -4.34 26.65 -4.74
N PRO A 218 -3.84 25.48 -5.19
CA PRO A 218 -4.34 24.17 -4.77
C PRO A 218 -3.61 23.61 -3.53
N SER A 219 -2.74 24.39 -2.88
CA SER A 219 -1.86 23.89 -1.80
C SER A 219 -2.62 23.22 -0.65
N ASP A 220 -3.76 23.79 -0.22
CA ASP A 220 -4.58 23.22 0.86
C ASP A 220 -5.21 21.88 0.45
N HIS A 221 -5.66 21.78 -0.80
CA HIS A 221 -6.18 20.53 -1.35
C HIS A 221 -5.08 19.48 -1.54
N ALA A 222 -3.88 19.90 -1.92
CA ALA A 222 -2.73 19.00 -2.04
C ALA A 222 -2.35 18.40 -0.67
N GLN A 223 -2.29 19.23 0.37
CA GLN A 223 -2.04 18.78 1.74
C GLN A 223 -3.15 17.83 2.21
N THR A 224 -4.42 18.16 1.96
CA THR A 224 -5.55 17.31 2.36
C THR A 224 -5.49 15.92 1.70
N ALA A 225 -5.17 15.85 0.41
CA ALA A 225 -5.03 14.58 -0.30
C ALA A 225 -3.84 13.77 0.21
N LEU A 226 -2.73 14.45 0.53
CA LEU A 226 -1.50 13.87 1.04
C LEU A 226 -1.69 13.28 2.44
N ASP A 227 -2.29 14.02 3.36
CA ASP A 227 -2.61 13.57 4.72
C ASP A 227 -3.55 12.35 4.70
N ALA A 228 -4.52 12.34 3.78
CA ALA A 228 -5.43 11.21 3.61
C ALA A 228 -4.72 9.96 3.06
N TRP A 229 -3.76 10.13 2.15
CA TRP A 229 -2.95 9.01 1.65
C TRP A 229 -2.04 8.46 2.75
N GLU A 230 -1.31 9.33 3.46
CA GLU A 230 -0.43 8.93 4.56
C GLU A 230 -1.20 8.16 5.63
N ALA A 231 -2.37 8.66 6.04
CA ALA A 231 -3.24 7.97 6.97
C ALA A 231 -3.72 6.61 6.42
N THR A 232 -3.98 6.49 5.11
CA THR A 232 -4.32 5.21 4.49
C THR A 232 -3.16 4.22 4.60
N VAL A 233 -1.91 4.65 4.40
CA VAL A 233 -0.73 3.78 4.59
C VAL A 233 -0.65 3.31 6.05
N ALA A 234 -0.73 4.24 7.00
CA ALA A 234 -0.64 3.93 8.43
C ALA A 234 -1.75 2.98 8.91
N VAL A 235 -3.00 3.19 8.47
CA VAL A 235 -4.12 2.32 8.85
C VAL A 235 -3.98 0.92 8.25
N ASN A 236 -3.35 0.75 7.08
CA ASN A 236 -3.09 -0.59 6.57
C ASN A 236 -2.03 -1.33 7.39
N VAL A 237 -1.04 -0.64 7.97
CA VAL A 237 -0.15 -1.30 8.95
C VAL A 237 -0.95 -1.84 10.14
N ILE A 238 -1.85 -1.03 10.72
CA ILE A 238 -2.73 -1.44 11.83
C ILE A 238 -3.61 -2.63 11.42
N HIS A 239 -4.25 -2.57 10.25
CA HIS A 239 -5.12 -3.64 9.75
C HIS A 239 -4.40 -5.00 9.73
N TYR A 240 -3.18 -5.05 9.19
CA TYR A 240 -2.44 -6.30 9.10
C TYR A 240 -1.85 -6.74 10.44
N ILE A 241 -1.51 -5.80 11.33
CA ILE A 241 -1.21 -6.13 12.73
C ILE A 241 -2.41 -6.81 13.39
N ASN A 242 -3.60 -6.21 13.28
CA ASN A 242 -4.82 -6.76 13.87
C ASN A 242 -5.21 -8.12 13.28
N SER A 243 -4.93 -8.35 12.00
CA SER A 243 -5.06 -9.68 11.39
C SER A 243 -4.19 -10.72 12.10
N MET A 244 -2.91 -10.41 12.33
CA MET A 244 -1.99 -11.31 13.05
C MET A 244 -2.40 -11.49 14.52
N GLU A 245 -2.75 -10.42 15.23
CA GLU A 245 -3.26 -10.50 16.61
C GLU A 245 -4.53 -11.36 16.70
N GLY A 246 -5.40 -11.29 15.69
CA GLY A 246 -6.60 -12.12 15.59
C GLY A 246 -6.29 -13.63 15.62
N GLU A 247 -5.24 -14.06 14.93
CA GLU A 247 -4.82 -15.46 14.89
C GLU A 247 -4.09 -15.87 16.18
N LEU A 248 -3.19 -15.01 16.67
CA LEU A 248 -2.45 -15.21 17.92
C LEU A 248 -3.39 -15.38 19.12
N SER A 249 -4.48 -14.61 19.19
CA SER A 249 -5.47 -14.65 20.27
C SER A 249 -6.17 -16.01 20.44
N THR A 250 -6.04 -16.90 19.44
CA THR A 250 -6.58 -18.26 19.49
C THR A 250 -5.62 -19.29 20.12
N LEU A 251 -4.38 -18.88 20.39
CA LEU A 251 -3.28 -19.69 20.89
C LEU A 251 -3.08 -19.50 22.41
N ASP A 252 -2.16 -20.29 22.97
CA ASP A 252 -1.75 -20.13 24.38
C ASP A 252 -0.63 -19.09 24.46
N ASP A 253 -0.77 -18.08 25.32
CA ASP A 253 0.19 -17.00 25.57
C ASP A 253 1.66 -17.48 25.70
N SER A 254 1.88 -18.65 26.30
CA SER A 254 3.22 -19.20 26.55
C SER A 254 3.77 -20.06 25.42
N LYS A 255 2.97 -20.31 24.39
CA LYS A 255 3.38 -21.03 23.18
C LYS A 255 4.39 -20.17 22.42
N THR A 256 5.49 -20.77 21.98
CA THR A 256 6.38 -20.15 20.99
C THR A 256 5.68 -20.12 19.63
N VAL A 257 5.68 -18.98 18.95
CA VAL A 257 5.08 -18.82 17.62
C VAL A 257 5.80 -19.74 16.63
N GLN A 258 5.05 -20.40 15.74
CA GLN A 258 5.56 -21.33 14.72
C GLN A 258 4.91 -21.06 13.36
N GLU A 259 5.46 -21.67 12.30
CA GLU A 259 4.88 -21.60 10.96
C GLU A 259 3.39 -21.98 10.95
N GLY A 260 2.57 -21.12 10.36
CA GLY A 260 1.12 -21.27 10.28
C GLY A 260 0.35 -20.86 11.53
N ASP A 261 1.01 -20.28 12.54
CA ASP A 261 0.34 -19.64 13.68
C ASP A 261 -0.12 -18.21 13.38
N ILE A 262 0.49 -17.57 12.38
CA ILE A 262 0.08 -16.28 11.80
C ILE A 262 0.08 -16.37 10.26
N ASP A 263 -0.65 -15.49 9.61
CA ASP A 263 -0.61 -15.27 8.17
C ASP A 263 0.69 -14.53 7.80
N GLU A 264 1.61 -15.24 7.16
CA GLU A 264 2.87 -14.64 6.71
C GLU A 264 2.67 -13.57 5.62
N GLY A 265 1.53 -13.62 4.91
CA GLY A 265 1.09 -12.55 4.03
C GLY A 265 0.80 -11.28 4.81
N ALA A 266 0.00 -11.36 5.87
CA ALA A 266 -0.30 -10.22 6.74
C ALA A 266 0.98 -9.62 7.35
N TRP A 267 1.91 -10.45 7.81
CA TRP A 267 3.21 -9.97 8.29
C TRP A 267 3.96 -9.18 7.20
N GLY A 268 4.08 -9.74 6.00
CA GLY A 268 4.80 -9.11 4.88
C GLY A 268 4.15 -7.79 4.46
N GLU A 269 2.81 -7.73 4.46
CA GLU A 269 2.06 -6.52 4.15
C GLU A 269 2.25 -5.46 5.24
N ALA A 270 2.15 -5.82 6.52
CA ALA A 270 2.42 -4.91 7.64
C ALA A 270 3.83 -4.30 7.56
N LYS A 271 4.86 -5.13 7.35
CA LYS A 271 6.25 -4.69 7.26
C LYS A 271 6.49 -3.76 6.06
N ALA A 272 6.00 -4.13 4.88
CA ALA A 272 6.16 -3.32 3.68
C ALA A 272 5.42 -1.97 3.80
N PHE A 273 4.20 -1.95 4.34
CA PHE A 273 3.48 -0.70 4.57
C PHE A 273 4.16 0.18 5.64
N ALA A 274 4.74 -0.41 6.69
CA ALA A 274 5.53 0.34 7.67
C ALA A 274 6.76 0.98 7.01
N TRP A 275 7.44 0.29 6.09
CA TRP A 275 8.50 0.91 5.28
C TRP A 275 8.01 2.00 4.34
N ASN A 276 6.78 1.91 3.82
CA ASN A 276 6.24 2.96 2.96
C ASN A 276 6.17 4.31 3.68
N LEU A 277 5.92 4.32 5.00
CA LEU A 277 5.94 5.52 5.82
C LEU A 277 7.32 6.20 5.86
N GLN A 278 8.43 5.49 5.59
CA GLN A 278 9.75 6.12 5.50
C GLN A 278 9.83 7.18 4.41
N PHE A 279 9.18 6.92 3.27
CA PHE A 279 9.28 7.76 2.09
C PHE A 279 8.44 9.03 2.20
N TYR A 280 7.29 8.92 2.86
CA TYR A 280 6.51 10.07 3.23
C TYR A 280 5.74 9.78 4.52
N ASN A 281 6.11 10.49 5.58
CA ASN A 281 5.32 10.66 6.78
C ASN A 281 5.55 12.06 7.35
N SER A 282 4.50 12.63 7.93
CA SER A 282 4.50 13.92 8.61
C SER A 282 4.26 13.79 10.12
N GLU A 283 3.77 12.64 10.57
CA GLU A 283 3.35 12.42 11.97
C GLU A 283 4.36 11.62 12.81
N LEU A 284 5.25 10.82 12.20
CA LEU A 284 6.21 9.99 12.92
C LEU A 284 7.58 10.68 13.04
N SER A 285 8.23 10.53 14.19
CA SER A 285 9.68 10.77 14.30
C SER A 285 10.48 9.59 13.77
N ASP A 286 11.74 9.81 13.39
CA ASP A 286 12.67 8.73 13.00
C ASP A 286 12.75 7.63 14.07
N THR A 287 12.68 7.99 15.36
CA THR A 287 12.67 7.01 16.46
C THR A 287 11.38 6.18 16.43
N GLN A 288 10.21 6.82 16.33
CA GLN A 288 8.94 6.09 16.26
C GLN A 288 8.85 5.17 15.03
N LEU A 289 9.38 5.60 13.88
CA LEU A 289 9.43 4.76 12.69
C LEU A 289 10.34 3.53 12.90
N ASN A 290 11.50 3.72 13.54
CA ASN A 290 12.39 2.61 13.86
C ASN A 290 11.78 1.64 14.87
N ASP A 291 11.15 2.17 15.94
CA ASP A 291 10.48 1.37 16.95
C ASP A 291 9.31 0.59 16.33
N LEU A 292 8.53 1.20 15.44
CA LEU A 292 7.48 0.53 14.66
C LEU A 292 8.04 -0.63 13.84
N LEU A 293 9.15 -0.42 13.12
CA LEU A 293 9.77 -1.44 12.28
C LEU A 293 10.42 -2.57 13.09
N GLU A 294 10.92 -2.28 14.29
CA GLU A 294 11.47 -3.25 15.22
C GLU A 294 10.35 -4.13 15.80
N ASN A 295 9.26 -3.52 16.26
CA ASN A 295 8.10 -4.20 16.84
C ASN A 295 7.36 -5.12 15.86
N VAL A 296 7.30 -4.75 14.56
CA VAL A 296 6.75 -5.65 13.53
C VAL A 296 7.67 -6.87 13.29
N GLY A 297 8.98 -6.72 13.52
CA GLY A 297 10.00 -7.74 13.29
C GLY A 297 10.65 -7.66 11.90
N ASN A 298 11.72 -8.43 11.69
CA ASN A 298 12.45 -8.53 10.41
C ASN A 298 12.06 -9.77 9.59
N ASP A 299 11.41 -10.73 10.25
CA ASP A 299 10.75 -11.91 9.70
C ASP A 299 9.64 -12.34 10.69
N PRO A 300 8.73 -13.27 10.30
CA PRO A 300 7.81 -13.90 11.25
C PRO A 300 8.56 -14.53 12.43
N PRO A 301 8.14 -14.36 13.70
CA PRO A 301 8.97 -14.62 14.90
C PRO A 301 9.07 -16.12 15.28
N TYR A 302 9.23 -16.97 14.28
CA TYR A 302 9.12 -18.42 14.38
C TYR A 302 10.25 -19.02 15.21
N GLY A 303 9.89 -19.62 16.33
CA GLY A 303 10.86 -20.23 17.25
C GLY A 303 11.61 -19.23 18.13
N GLU A 304 11.31 -17.92 18.02
CA GLU A 304 12.02 -16.86 18.72
C GLU A 304 11.23 -16.28 19.89
N MET A 305 9.94 -15.98 19.66
CA MET A 305 9.07 -15.32 20.63
C MET A 305 7.90 -16.21 21.04
N THR A 306 7.43 -16.03 22.27
CA THR A 306 6.12 -16.52 22.69
C THR A 306 5.01 -15.66 22.11
N VAL A 307 3.81 -16.22 22.01
CA VAL A 307 2.59 -15.51 21.59
C VAL A 307 2.44 -14.21 22.38
N SER A 308 2.56 -14.26 23.71
CA SER A 308 2.41 -13.06 24.55
C SER A 308 3.50 -12.00 24.37
N GLU A 309 4.72 -12.41 23.98
CA GLU A 309 5.78 -11.46 23.67
C GLU A 309 5.48 -10.76 22.34
N TYR A 310 5.07 -11.52 21.31
CA TYR A 310 4.80 -10.92 20.01
C TYR A 310 3.53 -10.07 19.98
N GLU A 311 2.45 -10.49 20.66
CA GLU A 311 1.26 -9.64 20.85
C GLU A 311 1.62 -8.31 21.56
N SER A 312 2.60 -8.32 22.48
CA SER A 312 3.04 -7.08 23.13
C SER A 312 3.74 -6.14 22.15
N ASP A 313 4.62 -6.67 21.29
CA ASP A 313 5.33 -5.86 20.30
C ASP A 313 4.36 -5.30 19.25
N LEU A 314 3.43 -6.13 18.76
CA LEU A 314 2.36 -5.72 17.84
C LEU A 314 1.47 -4.63 18.44
N ALA A 315 1.07 -4.75 19.71
CA ALA A 315 0.30 -3.73 20.41
C ALA A 315 1.07 -2.41 20.53
N ASP A 316 2.38 -2.45 20.80
CA ASP A 316 3.22 -1.26 20.86
C ASP A 316 3.37 -0.59 19.48
N ALA A 317 3.52 -1.38 18.41
CA ALA A 317 3.50 -0.89 17.02
C ALA A 317 2.18 -0.17 16.67
N THR A 318 1.04 -0.79 16.99
CA THR A 318 -0.28 -0.19 16.80
C THR A 318 -0.44 1.10 17.61
N GLN A 319 0.04 1.13 18.85
CA GLN A 319 -0.04 2.32 19.71
C GLN A 319 0.78 3.49 19.17
N ILE A 320 1.97 3.24 18.61
CA ILE A 320 2.79 4.28 17.95
C ILE A 320 1.99 4.99 16.85
N LEU A 321 1.34 4.21 15.98
CA LEU A 321 0.54 4.75 14.88
C LEU A 321 -0.72 5.44 15.37
N ALA A 322 -1.45 4.81 16.31
CA ALA A 322 -2.68 5.38 16.86
C ALA A 322 -2.42 6.75 17.51
N ASP A 323 -1.34 6.90 18.26
CA ASP A 323 -0.98 8.15 18.92
C ASP A 323 -0.48 9.22 17.93
N ALA A 324 0.37 8.85 16.97
CA ALA A 324 0.92 9.77 15.99
C ALA A 324 -0.18 10.40 15.12
N TYR A 325 -1.10 9.58 14.61
CA TYR A 325 -2.17 10.03 13.72
C TYR A 325 -3.45 10.44 14.47
N GLY A 326 -3.49 10.32 15.79
CA GLY A 326 -4.66 10.64 16.61
C GLY A 326 -5.90 9.81 16.26
N PHE A 327 -5.71 8.55 15.88
CA PHE A 327 -6.81 7.69 15.47
C PHE A 327 -7.75 7.35 16.62
N ASN A 328 -9.04 7.21 16.30
CA ASN A 328 -10.03 6.81 17.29
C ASN A 328 -9.78 5.36 17.71
N ALA A 329 -9.65 5.10 19.02
CA ALA A 329 -9.33 3.78 19.55
C ALA A 329 -10.28 2.67 19.05
N SER A 330 -11.59 2.96 18.93
CA SER A 330 -12.51 1.94 18.43
C SER A 330 -12.30 1.62 16.95
N ASN A 331 -11.83 2.58 16.14
CA ASN A 331 -11.45 2.30 14.76
C ASN A 331 -10.14 1.53 14.68
N VAL A 332 -9.17 1.87 15.55
CA VAL A 332 -7.91 1.13 15.66
C VAL A 332 -8.18 -0.34 15.97
N GLU A 333 -9.12 -0.66 16.85
CA GLU A 333 -9.54 -2.05 17.13
C GLU A 333 -10.31 -2.72 15.98
N ALA A 334 -10.96 -1.94 15.12
CA ALA A 334 -11.87 -2.46 14.09
C ALA A 334 -11.20 -2.64 12.72
N TRP A 335 -10.16 -1.84 12.43
CA TRP A 335 -9.37 -1.92 11.21
C TRP A 335 -8.63 -3.24 11.13
#